data_AF-A0A820MHA7-F1
#
_entry.id   AF-A0A820MHA7-F1
#
_cell.length_a   1.000
_cell.length_b   1.000
_cell.length_c   1.000
_cell.angle_alpha   90.00
_cell.angle_beta   90.00
_cell.angle_gamma   90.00
#
_symmetry.space_group_name_H-M   'P 1'
#
loop_
_entity.id
_entity.type
_entity.pdbx_description
1 polymer ?
#
loop_
_entity_poly.entity_id
_entity_poly.type
_entity_poly.pdbx_seq_one_letter_code
_entity_poly.pdbx_strand_id
1 'polypeptide(L)'
;MHRSKHRYIYNIHVRRFASSVCGLGGRNLYEFLRLNLPEAFPSIPTLESYSNGYCTRIEEGKFHSTSVISKVQYDIESNSFIGFCVKLVNGLPLTRQYQTDNFTELENWFETANQATLVNINTVQPITNVTSPSFLLSGFGTDNSYDTISIICRWLYVYEQCQTHNIRVVGFASDADPKYLRAMRLATGYFAQLPNINLLNRDDIFNIQIPKSWSSWFFLRSKQLFVCFQDPIHICTKLRNRLLSKSAALFIGSYRIAAKDLQDLIQGESKLDHGLVLSDLYVKDKQNYSSCVKISSLNILNMLEKN
;
A
#
# COMPACT_ATOMS: atom_id res chain seq x y z
N MET A 1 -5.14 -48.43 -1.41
CA MET A 1 -4.31 -47.30 -0.93
C MET A 1 -3.53 -47.74 0.30
N HIS A 2 -2.24 -48.07 0.15
CA HIS A 2 -1.35 -48.33 1.28
C HIS A 2 -1.07 -47.01 2.00
N ARG A 3 -1.61 -46.81 3.21
CA ARG A 3 -1.12 -45.74 4.09
C ARG A 3 0.24 -46.16 4.62
N SER A 4 1.28 -45.38 4.30
CA SER A 4 2.60 -45.53 4.88
C SER A 4 2.50 -45.53 6.42
N LYS A 5 3.06 -46.55 7.07
CA LYS A 5 3.12 -46.70 8.54
C LYS A 5 4.20 -45.82 9.19
N HIS A 6 4.98 -45.08 8.40
CA HIS A 6 6.10 -44.31 8.91
C HIS A 6 5.72 -42.85 9.13
N ARG A 7 5.83 -42.38 10.38
CA ARG A 7 5.75 -40.95 10.70
C ARG A 7 7.09 -40.31 10.32
N TYR A 8 7.15 -39.73 9.13
CA TYR A 8 8.32 -38.97 8.69
C TYR A 8 8.46 -37.66 9.49
N ILE A 9 9.63 -37.45 10.08
CA ILE A 9 10.01 -36.20 10.72
C ILE A 9 10.84 -35.40 9.71
N TYR A 10 10.22 -34.39 9.11
CA TYR A 10 10.90 -33.51 8.17
C TYR A 10 11.80 -32.51 8.91
N ASN A 11 13.01 -32.31 8.43
CA ASN A 11 13.93 -31.29 8.95
C ASN A 11 13.47 -29.87 8.56
N ILE A 12 14.04 -28.85 9.21
CA ILE A 12 13.67 -27.44 8.98
C ILE A 12 13.81 -26.99 7.51
N HIS A 13 14.80 -27.51 6.78
CA HIS A 13 15.05 -27.12 5.39
C HIS A 13 13.97 -27.66 4.46
N VAL A 14 13.56 -28.93 4.64
CA VAL A 14 12.47 -29.53 3.88
C VAL A 14 11.14 -28.83 4.20
N ARG A 15 10.90 -28.46 5.47
CA ARG A 15 9.71 -27.67 5.84
C ARG A 15 9.66 -26.34 5.10
N ARG A 16 10.75 -25.56 5.15
CA ARG A 16 10.85 -24.26 4.47
C ARG A 16 10.68 -24.41 2.95
N PHE A 17 11.37 -25.37 2.35
CA PHE A 17 11.26 -25.64 0.92
C PHE A 17 9.82 -26.02 0.53
N ALA A 18 9.19 -26.92 1.26
CA ALA A 18 7.81 -27.33 1.04
C ALA A 18 6.83 -26.15 1.17
N SER A 19 7.00 -25.28 2.18
CA SER A 19 6.19 -24.07 2.35
C SER A 19 6.38 -23.10 1.18
N SER A 20 7.62 -22.90 0.72
CA SER A 20 7.91 -22.05 -0.44
C SER A 20 7.31 -22.61 -1.73
N VAL A 21 7.40 -23.93 -1.97
CA VAL A 21 6.81 -24.58 -3.14
C VAL A 21 5.28 -24.46 -3.12
N CYS A 22 4.65 -24.67 -1.95
CA CYS A 22 3.20 -24.53 -1.82
C CYS A 22 2.75 -23.06 -1.97
N GLY A 23 3.50 -22.11 -1.42
CA GLY A 23 3.19 -20.69 -1.49
C GLY A 23 3.40 -20.07 -2.87
N LEU A 24 4.51 -20.37 -3.54
CA LEU A 24 4.85 -19.80 -4.85
C LEU A 24 4.24 -20.58 -6.02
N GLY A 25 4.20 -21.90 -5.90
CA GLY A 25 3.70 -22.81 -6.93
C GLY A 25 2.20 -23.09 -6.85
N GLY A 26 1.58 -22.78 -5.70
CA GLY A 26 0.19 -23.07 -5.42
C GLY A 26 -0.06 -24.53 -5.02
N ARG A 27 -1.25 -24.75 -4.45
CA ARG A 27 -1.66 -26.06 -3.90
C ARG A 27 -1.63 -27.20 -4.91
N ASN A 28 -2.03 -26.93 -6.15
CA ASN A 28 -2.10 -27.97 -7.19
C ASN A 28 -0.71 -28.46 -7.62
N LEU A 29 0.25 -27.54 -7.79
CA LEU A 29 1.64 -27.92 -8.08
C LEU A 29 2.23 -28.70 -6.91
N TYR A 30 1.98 -28.23 -5.69
CA TYR A 30 2.47 -28.90 -4.49
C TYR A 30 1.93 -30.33 -4.36
N GLU A 31 0.63 -30.54 -4.55
CA GLU A 31 0.01 -31.87 -4.52
C GLU A 31 0.54 -32.76 -5.65
N PHE A 32 0.70 -32.21 -6.86
CA PHE A 32 1.32 -32.94 -7.96
C PHE A 32 2.72 -33.43 -7.59
N LEU A 33 3.58 -32.56 -7.06
CA LEU A 33 4.94 -32.92 -6.64
C LEU A 33 4.92 -33.95 -5.50
N ARG A 34 4.05 -33.76 -4.50
CA ARG A 34 3.92 -34.68 -3.36
C ARG A 34 3.49 -36.08 -3.79
N LEU A 35 2.57 -36.19 -4.74
CA LEU A 35 2.09 -37.48 -5.24
C LEU A 35 3.12 -38.20 -6.10
N ASN A 36 3.95 -37.45 -6.85
CA ASN A 36 4.98 -38.02 -7.73
C ASN A 36 6.33 -38.23 -7.04
N LEU A 37 6.57 -37.56 -5.91
CA LEU A 37 7.77 -37.68 -5.09
C LEU A 37 7.35 -38.13 -3.68
N PRO A 38 6.98 -39.42 -3.51
CA PRO A 38 6.52 -39.92 -2.23
C PRO A 38 7.61 -39.69 -1.18
N GLU A 39 7.20 -39.26 0.01
CA GLU A 39 8.06 -39.06 1.18
C GLU A 39 9.04 -37.87 1.08
N ALA A 40 9.13 -37.19 -0.07
CA ALA A 40 9.93 -35.98 -0.22
C ALA A 40 9.23 -34.74 0.35
N PHE A 41 7.89 -34.72 0.36
CA PHE A 41 7.09 -33.58 0.80
C PHE A 41 6.12 -33.95 1.93
N PRO A 42 5.97 -33.08 2.95
CA PRO A 42 4.96 -33.26 3.98
C PRO A 42 3.53 -33.19 3.39
N SER A 43 2.58 -33.81 4.08
CA SER A 43 1.17 -33.65 3.73
C SER A 43 0.71 -32.21 3.94
N ILE A 44 -0.33 -31.76 3.25
CA ILE A 44 -0.88 -30.40 3.44
C ILE A 44 -1.23 -30.12 4.92
N PRO A 45 -1.95 -30.98 5.66
CA PRO A 45 -2.22 -30.73 7.08
C PRO A 45 -0.95 -30.60 7.92
N THR A 46 0.10 -31.36 7.57
CA THR A 46 1.41 -31.26 8.22
C THR A 46 2.13 -29.94 7.86
N LEU A 47 1.97 -29.48 6.63
CA LEU A 47 2.51 -28.20 6.18
C LEU A 47 1.79 -27.03 6.85
N GLU A 48 0.46 -27.10 6.97
CA GLU A 48 -0.37 -26.12 7.68
C GLU A 48 0.01 -26.05 9.16
N SER A 49 0.26 -27.18 9.82
CA SER A 49 0.72 -27.16 11.22
C SER A 49 2.12 -26.55 11.38
N TYR A 50 3.01 -26.70 10.39
CA TYR A 50 4.27 -25.96 10.35
C TYR A 50 4.03 -24.47 10.18
N SER A 51 3.16 -24.08 9.25
CA SER A 51 2.79 -22.69 9.05
C SER A 51 2.18 -22.08 10.31
N ASN A 52 1.33 -22.77 11.06
CA ASN A 52 0.79 -22.26 12.33
C ASN A 52 1.89 -22.13 13.42
N GLY A 53 2.94 -22.95 13.35
CA GLY A 53 4.10 -22.84 14.25
C GLY A 53 5.12 -21.76 13.87
N TYR A 54 5.19 -21.36 12.59
CA TYR A 54 6.07 -20.29 12.08
C TYR A 54 5.34 -18.97 11.81
N CYS A 55 4.01 -18.99 11.70
CA CYS A 55 3.14 -17.83 11.81
C CYS A 55 3.14 -17.37 13.28
N THR A 56 4.29 -16.88 13.75
CA THR A 56 4.26 -15.59 14.42
C THR A 56 3.59 -14.64 13.42
N ARG A 57 2.28 -14.56 13.57
CA ARG A 57 1.26 -13.71 12.96
C ARG A 57 1.84 -12.71 11.97
N ILE A 58 1.27 -12.71 10.77
CA ILE A 58 1.34 -11.54 9.91
C ILE A 58 0.59 -10.41 10.65
N GLU A 59 1.30 -9.68 11.50
CA GLU A 59 0.90 -8.36 11.94
C GLU A 59 1.28 -7.40 10.81
N GLU A 60 0.50 -7.57 9.73
CA GLU A 60 -0.06 -6.58 8.81
C GLU A 60 0.87 -5.48 8.19
N GLY A 61 0.62 -4.89 6.99
CA GLY A 61 1.60 -3.94 6.37
C GLY A 61 1.34 -3.45 4.94
N LYS A 62 2.05 -2.43 4.38
CA LYS A 62 2.08 -1.39 3.25
C LYS A 62 1.09 -0.20 3.18
N PHE A 63 1.50 1.07 3.40
CA PHE A 63 0.59 2.26 3.42
C PHE A 63 -0.34 2.40 2.20
N HIS A 64 -1.47 1.71 2.24
CA HIS A 64 -2.53 1.66 1.25
C HIS A 64 -3.74 1.05 1.95
N SER A 65 -4.95 1.43 1.56
CA SER A 65 -6.16 0.76 2.02
C SER A 65 -6.73 -0.02 0.85
N THR A 66 -6.83 -1.34 0.99
CA THR A 66 -7.43 -2.19 -0.04
C THR A 66 -8.84 -2.61 0.38
N SER A 67 -9.79 -2.59 -0.56
CA SER A 67 -11.14 -3.08 -0.31
C SER A 67 -11.13 -4.56 0.03
N VAL A 68 -11.93 -4.93 1.03
CA VAL A 68 -12.14 -6.32 1.43
C VAL A 68 -13.61 -6.67 1.42
N ILE A 69 -13.89 -7.97 1.33
CA ILE A 69 -15.25 -8.47 1.53
C ILE A 69 -15.57 -8.33 3.01
N SER A 70 -16.54 -7.50 3.34
CA SER A 70 -17.02 -7.34 4.71
C SER A 70 -17.61 -8.66 5.20
N LYS A 71 -16.85 -9.34 6.05
CA LYS A 71 -17.21 -10.62 6.63
C LYS A 71 -16.54 -10.73 7.99
N VAL A 72 -17.35 -11.08 8.99
CA VAL A 72 -16.85 -11.41 10.32
C VAL A 72 -16.54 -12.90 10.37
N GLN A 73 -15.37 -13.26 10.90
CA GLN A 73 -14.92 -14.64 11.07
C GLN A 73 -14.42 -14.84 12.50
N TYR A 74 -14.78 -15.97 13.10
CA TYR A 74 -14.22 -16.38 14.37
C TYR A 74 -12.84 -16.99 14.16
N ASP A 75 -11.84 -16.47 14.86
CA ASP A 75 -10.52 -17.05 14.98
C ASP A 75 -10.42 -17.86 16.27
N ILE A 76 -10.37 -19.18 16.11
CA ILE A 76 -10.30 -20.13 17.22
C ILE A 76 -8.99 -20.02 18.01
N GLU A 77 -7.88 -19.63 17.36
CA GLU A 77 -6.58 -19.59 18.02
C GLU A 77 -6.46 -18.42 19.00
N SER A 78 -7.05 -17.27 18.66
CA SER A 78 -7.07 -16.10 19.55
C SER A 78 -8.35 -15.94 20.34
N ASN A 79 -9.34 -16.82 20.15
CA ASN A 79 -10.70 -16.69 20.67
C ASN A 79 -11.27 -15.28 20.39
N SER A 80 -11.16 -14.82 19.15
CA SER A 80 -11.59 -13.47 18.78
C SER A 80 -12.34 -13.43 17.46
N PHE A 81 -13.09 -12.37 17.24
CA PHE A 81 -13.83 -12.12 16.01
C PHE A 81 -13.09 -11.10 15.14
N ILE A 82 -12.68 -11.53 13.95
CA ILE A 82 -11.96 -10.72 12.97
C ILE A 82 -12.97 -10.24 11.91
N GLY A 83 -12.85 -8.98 11.48
CA GLY A 83 -13.68 -8.41 10.41
C GLY A 83 -14.49 -7.18 10.82
N PHE A 84 -14.52 -6.85 12.11
CA PHE A 84 -15.03 -5.56 12.59
C PHE A 84 -13.95 -4.46 12.48
N CYS A 85 -14.39 -3.21 12.39
CA CYS A 85 -13.54 -2.03 12.49
C CYS A 85 -13.00 -1.90 13.91
N VAL A 86 -11.69 -2.02 14.08
CA VAL A 86 -11.05 -1.84 15.38
C VAL A 86 -10.97 -0.37 15.77
N LYS A 87 -11.19 -0.07 17.05
CA LYS A 87 -11.00 1.25 17.62
C LYS A 87 -9.52 1.60 17.58
N LEU A 88 -9.24 2.83 17.17
CA LEU A 88 -7.89 3.36 17.14
C LEU A 88 -7.61 4.17 18.41
N VAL A 89 -6.47 3.92 19.04
CA VAL A 89 -5.93 4.73 20.16
C VAL A 89 -4.63 5.34 19.68
N ASN A 90 -4.57 6.68 19.61
CA ASN A 90 -3.45 7.41 18.98
C ASN A 90 -3.12 6.91 17.57
N GLY A 91 -4.15 6.53 16.81
CA GLY A 91 -4.02 6.00 15.47
C GLY A 91 -3.58 4.55 15.36
N LEU A 92 -3.28 3.86 16.46
CA LEU A 92 -2.92 2.45 16.48
C LEU A 92 -4.16 1.58 16.73
N PRO A 93 -4.32 0.44 16.03
CA PRO A 93 -5.43 -0.47 16.28
C PRO A 93 -5.31 -1.12 17.66
N LEU A 94 -6.43 -1.21 18.39
CA LEU A 94 -6.49 -2.05 19.58
C LEU A 94 -6.49 -3.53 19.17
N THR A 95 -5.43 -4.24 19.53
CA THR A 95 -5.29 -5.67 19.26
C THR A 95 -6.33 -6.47 20.05
N ARG A 96 -6.97 -7.44 19.38
CA ARG A 96 -7.92 -8.38 20.00
C ARG A 96 -9.09 -7.70 20.74
N GLN A 97 -9.57 -6.57 20.23
CA GLN A 97 -10.70 -5.85 20.82
C GLN A 97 -11.97 -6.72 20.92
N TYR A 98 -12.23 -7.55 19.92
CA TYR A 98 -13.44 -8.37 19.83
C TYR A 98 -13.20 -9.78 20.35
N GLN A 99 -12.84 -9.88 21.63
CA GLN A 99 -12.65 -11.13 22.35
C GLN A 99 -13.65 -11.20 23.51
N THR A 100 -14.53 -12.20 23.51
CA THR A 100 -15.52 -12.40 24.58
C THR A 100 -15.93 -13.87 24.66
N ASP A 101 -16.29 -14.29 25.87
CA ASP A 101 -16.97 -15.56 26.13
C ASP A 101 -18.48 -15.35 26.41
N ASN A 102 -18.98 -14.11 26.28
CA ASN A 102 -20.37 -13.74 26.54
C ASN A 102 -21.17 -13.55 25.25
N PHE A 103 -22.22 -14.35 25.08
CA PHE A 103 -23.10 -14.28 23.91
C PHE A 103 -23.81 -12.92 23.75
N THR A 104 -24.23 -12.28 24.84
CA THR A 104 -24.90 -10.96 24.78
C THR A 104 -23.94 -9.88 24.30
N GLU A 105 -22.67 -9.96 24.68
CA GLU A 105 -21.65 -9.03 24.19
C GLU A 105 -21.39 -9.25 22.70
N LEU A 106 -21.33 -10.51 22.27
CA LEU A 106 -21.22 -10.87 20.87
C LEU A 106 -22.40 -10.35 20.04
N GLU A 107 -23.63 -10.58 20.50
CA GLU A 107 -24.87 -10.09 19.85
C GLU A 107 -24.82 -8.57 19.70
N ASN A 108 -24.47 -7.86 20.77
CA ASN A 108 -24.32 -6.41 20.75
C ASN A 108 -23.28 -5.93 19.72
N TRP A 109 -22.16 -6.65 19.52
CA TRP A 109 -21.20 -6.27 18.47
C TRP A 109 -21.76 -6.43 17.06
N PHE A 110 -22.53 -7.48 16.79
CA PHE A 110 -23.14 -7.66 15.48
C PHE A 110 -24.19 -6.60 15.17
N GLU A 111 -24.81 -6.01 16.18
CA GLU A 111 -25.78 -4.92 16.03
C GLU A 111 -25.12 -3.53 15.94
N THR A 112 -24.02 -3.31 16.67
CA THR A 112 -23.48 -1.96 16.90
C THR A 112 -22.12 -1.71 16.25
N ALA A 113 -21.31 -2.74 15.99
CA ALA A 113 -19.97 -2.57 15.44
C ALA A 113 -19.98 -2.53 13.91
N ASN A 114 -19.26 -1.55 13.35
CA ASN A 114 -19.07 -1.48 11.91
C ASN A 114 -18.21 -2.65 11.43
N GLN A 115 -18.60 -3.26 10.32
CA GLN A 115 -17.74 -4.21 9.61
C GLN A 115 -16.70 -3.45 8.78
N ALA A 116 -15.48 -3.98 8.75
CA ALA A 116 -14.42 -3.44 7.93
C ALA A 116 -14.77 -3.59 6.44
N THR A 117 -14.62 -2.51 5.69
CA THR A 117 -14.77 -2.47 4.23
C THR A 117 -13.42 -2.33 3.53
N LEU A 118 -12.42 -1.89 4.27
CA LEU A 118 -11.03 -1.73 3.84
C LEU A 118 -10.11 -2.39 4.86
N VAL A 119 -8.92 -2.77 4.41
CA VAL A 119 -7.79 -3.08 5.30
C VAL A 119 -6.72 -2.05 5.03
N ASN A 120 -6.38 -1.27 6.06
CA ASN A 120 -5.21 -0.39 6.01
C ASN A 120 -3.98 -1.26 6.16
N ILE A 121 -2.90 -0.98 5.46
CA ILE A 121 -1.71 -1.83 5.29
C ILE A 121 -0.56 -0.81 5.58
N ASN A 122 0.50 -1.09 6.37
CA ASN A 122 1.71 -0.25 6.67
C ASN A 122 3.09 -0.99 6.55
N THR A 123 3.96 -0.74 5.57
CA THR A 123 5.18 -1.56 5.26
C THR A 123 6.39 -0.69 5.40
N VAL A 124 7.52 -1.32 5.72
CA VAL A 124 8.85 -0.76 5.51
C VAL A 124 9.42 -1.29 4.20
N GLN A 125 9.87 -0.37 3.35
CA GLN A 125 10.58 -0.68 2.12
C GLN A 125 12.03 -0.18 2.24
N PRO A 126 13.04 -1.05 2.09
CA PRO A 126 14.44 -0.65 2.04
C PRO A 126 14.73 0.28 0.85
N ILE A 127 15.53 1.34 1.07
CA ILE A 127 15.90 2.30 0.03
C ILE A 127 17.21 1.91 -0.67
N THR A 128 18.18 1.41 0.09
CA THR A 128 19.56 1.21 -0.39
C THR A 128 19.80 -0.14 -1.07
N ASN A 129 18.90 -1.11 -0.86
CA ASN A 129 19.09 -2.45 -1.39
C ASN A 129 17.82 -2.92 -2.11
N VAL A 130 17.86 -2.85 -3.45
CA VAL A 130 16.73 -3.24 -4.32
C VAL A 130 16.39 -4.73 -4.15
N THR A 131 17.33 -5.55 -3.66
CA THR A 131 17.09 -6.98 -3.43
C THR A 131 16.53 -7.29 -2.04
N SER A 132 16.55 -6.33 -1.11
CA SER A 132 15.99 -6.56 0.22
C SER A 132 14.45 -6.50 0.14
N PRO A 133 13.74 -7.52 0.65
CA PRO A 133 12.30 -7.54 0.58
C PRO A 133 11.69 -6.41 1.42
N SER A 134 10.49 -5.99 1.03
CA SER A 134 9.67 -5.14 1.89
C SER A 134 9.13 -5.97 3.06
N PHE A 135 9.01 -5.34 4.22
CA PHE A 135 8.49 -5.97 5.43
C PHE A 135 7.18 -5.35 5.86
N LEU A 136 6.31 -6.24 6.28
CA LEU A 136 4.98 -5.95 6.76
C LEU A 136 5.08 -5.49 8.25
N LEU A 137 4.56 -4.30 8.62
CA LEU A 137 4.61 -3.77 10.00
C LEU A 137 3.29 -3.76 10.80
N SER A 138 2.24 -3.13 10.25
CA SER A 138 0.87 -3.26 10.79
C SER A 138 -0.21 -2.97 9.72
N GLY A 139 -1.50 -3.18 9.99
CA GLY A 139 -2.51 -3.11 8.95
C GLY A 139 -3.84 -3.85 9.19
N PHE A 140 -4.81 -3.07 9.63
CA PHE A 140 -6.01 -3.49 10.31
C PHE A 140 -7.26 -3.16 9.50
N GLY A 141 -8.37 -3.84 9.84
CA GLY A 141 -9.69 -3.56 9.28
C GLY A 141 -10.18 -2.15 9.63
N THR A 142 -10.71 -1.43 8.64
CA THR A 142 -11.21 -0.06 8.80
C THR A 142 -12.32 0.24 7.80
N ASP A 143 -13.11 1.27 8.11
CA ASP A 143 -14.10 1.91 7.26
C ASP A 143 -13.62 3.29 6.75
N ASN A 144 -12.32 3.58 6.90
CA ASN A 144 -11.71 4.88 6.63
C ASN A 144 -12.28 6.03 7.50
N SER A 145 -12.85 5.77 8.67
CA SER A 145 -13.39 6.82 9.56
C SER A 145 -12.34 7.61 10.34
N TYR A 146 -11.10 7.13 10.42
CA TYR A 146 -10.03 7.77 11.19
C TYR A 146 -9.64 9.16 10.68
N ASP A 147 -9.07 9.98 11.56
CA ASP A 147 -8.73 11.37 11.29
C ASP A 147 -7.25 11.56 10.93
N THR A 148 -6.91 12.78 10.52
CA THR A 148 -5.54 13.14 10.15
C THR A 148 -4.56 13.04 11.32
N ILE A 149 -5.00 13.36 12.54
CA ILE A 149 -4.12 13.31 13.72
C ILE A 149 -3.75 11.86 14.04
N SER A 150 -4.71 10.93 13.96
CA SER A 150 -4.46 9.49 14.09
C SER A 150 -3.40 8.99 13.09
N ILE A 151 -3.43 9.45 11.84
CA ILE A 151 -2.41 9.08 10.84
C ILE A 151 -1.01 9.54 11.30
N ILE A 152 -0.89 10.78 11.77
CA ILE A 152 0.39 11.35 12.20
C ILE A 152 0.91 10.63 13.44
N CYS A 153 0.06 10.40 14.44
CA CYS A 153 0.44 9.65 15.65
C CYS A 153 0.93 8.24 15.30
N ARG A 154 0.29 7.55 14.34
CA ARG A 154 0.74 6.26 13.83
C ARG A 154 2.12 6.36 13.16
N TRP A 155 2.34 7.35 12.30
CA TRP A 155 3.64 7.56 11.67
C TRP A 155 4.76 7.82 12.69
N LEU A 156 4.49 8.64 13.71
CA LEU A 156 5.45 8.89 14.78
C LEU A 156 5.76 7.62 15.58
N TYR A 157 4.73 6.85 15.93
CA TYR A 157 4.93 5.56 16.58
C TYR A 157 5.80 4.63 15.74
N VAL A 158 5.50 4.47 14.45
CA VAL A 158 6.31 3.65 13.54
C VAL A 158 7.75 4.16 13.45
N TYR A 159 7.94 5.47 13.32
CA TYR A 159 9.26 6.09 13.29
C TYR A 159 10.08 5.75 14.55
N GLU A 160 9.48 5.93 15.73
CA GLU A 160 10.12 5.68 17.02
C GLU A 160 10.41 4.18 17.23
N GLN A 161 9.48 3.29 16.89
CA GLN A 161 9.71 1.84 16.97
C GLN A 161 10.78 1.35 15.99
N CYS A 162 10.87 1.92 14.79
CA CYS A 162 11.96 1.60 13.88
C CYS A 162 13.31 2.06 14.45
N GLN A 163 13.36 3.24 15.06
CA GLN A 163 14.58 3.79 15.66
C GLN A 163 15.11 2.92 16.81
N THR A 164 14.24 2.39 17.68
CA THR A 164 14.65 1.46 18.76
C THR A 164 15.26 0.17 18.23
N HIS A 165 14.97 -0.20 16.98
CA HIS A 165 15.53 -1.37 16.28
C HIS A 165 16.66 -1.01 15.32
N ASN A 166 17.26 0.18 15.44
CA ASN A 166 18.32 0.69 14.56
C ASN A 166 17.92 0.78 13.07
N ILE A 167 16.62 0.94 12.78
CA ILE A 167 16.10 1.16 11.44
C ILE A 167 15.84 2.65 11.28
N ARG A 168 16.57 3.30 10.37
CA ARG A 168 16.38 4.72 10.06
C ARG A 168 15.24 4.89 9.04
N VAL A 169 14.13 5.46 9.48
CA VAL A 169 13.04 5.87 8.58
C VAL A 169 13.39 7.22 7.95
N VAL A 170 13.49 7.26 6.62
CA VAL A 170 13.78 8.48 5.87
C VAL A 170 12.50 9.20 5.46
N GLY A 171 11.43 8.47 5.20
CA GLY A 171 10.17 9.05 4.75
C GLY A 171 8.98 8.12 4.77
N PHE A 172 7.79 8.71 4.64
CA PHE A 172 6.52 8.01 4.50
C PHE A 172 5.97 8.24 3.09
N ALA A 173 5.55 7.15 2.44
CA ALA A 173 4.86 7.19 1.17
C ALA A 173 3.38 6.84 1.36
N SER A 174 2.47 7.55 0.71
CA SER A 174 1.04 7.22 0.72
C SER A 174 0.33 7.71 -0.53
N ASP A 175 -0.90 7.26 -0.70
CA ASP A 175 -1.77 7.69 -1.77
C ASP A 175 -2.23 9.14 -1.60
N ALA A 176 -2.88 9.66 -2.65
CA ALA A 176 -3.43 11.00 -2.66
C ALA A 176 -4.84 11.09 -2.04
N ASP A 177 -5.07 10.36 -0.94
CA ASP A 177 -6.26 10.49 -0.09
C ASP A 177 -6.18 11.84 0.68
N PRO A 178 -7.29 12.62 0.77
CA PRO A 178 -7.28 13.93 1.41
C PRO A 178 -6.77 13.93 2.86
N LYS A 179 -7.02 12.87 3.64
CA LYS A 179 -6.62 12.79 5.06
C LYS A 179 -5.13 12.57 5.19
N TYR A 180 -4.55 11.71 4.34
CA TYR A 180 -3.11 11.48 4.25
C TYR A 180 -2.38 12.70 3.69
N LEU A 181 -2.94 13.35 2.67
CA LEU A 181 -2.42 14.62 2.15
C LEU A 181 -2.35 15.71 3.23
N ARG A 182 -3.41 15.83 4.04
CA ARG A 182 -3.42 16.74 5.18
C ARG A 182 -2.38 16.33 6.23
N ALA A 183 -2.20 15.03 6.48
CA ALA A 183 -1.17 14.53 7.39
C ALA A 183 0.24 14.91 6.93
N MET A 184 0.55 14.68 5.65
CA MET A 184 1.83 15.08 5.04
C MET A 184 2.10 16.57 5.19
N ARG A 185 1.10 17.41 4.92
CA ARG A 185 1.24 18.88 5.04
C ARG A 185 1.53 19.31 6.47
N LEU A 186 0.82 18.74 7.44
CA LEU A 186 0.99 19.03 8.85
C LEU A 186 2.35 18.54 9.37
N ALA A 187 2.76 17.33 9.01
CA ALA A 187 4.02 16.73 9.45
C ALA A 187 5.25 17.45 8.90
N THR A 188 5.20 17.89 7.64
CA THR A 188 6.33 18.58 6.96
C THR A 188 6.34 20.10 7.16
N GLY A 189 5.31 20.65 7.82
CA GLY A 189 5.16 22.10 8.01
C GLY A 189 4.81 22.87 6.72
N TYR A 190 4.16 22.21 5.76
CA TYR A 190 3.77 22.77 4.46
C TYR A 190 2.51 23.63 4.56
N PHE A 191 2.69 24.94 4.76
CA PHE A 191 1.63 25.94 4.98
C PHE A 191 0.63 25.57 6.10
N ALA A 192 1.06 24.73 7.03
CA ALA A 192 0.27 24.27 8.17
C ALA A 192 1.21 23.89 9.32
N GLN A 193 0.71 23.89 10.54
CA GLN A 193 1.46 23.45 11.72
C GLN A 193 0.55 22.59 12.60
N LEU A 194 1.13 21.55 13.20
CA LEU A 194 0.43 20.75 14.19
C LEU A 194 0.23 21.56 15.48
N PRO A 195 -1.01 21.65 16.00
CA PRO A 195 -1.20 22.16 17.34
C PRO A 195 -0.56 21.17 18.33
N ASN A 196 0.25 21.69 19.24
CA ASN A 196 0.83 20.95 20.38
C ASN A 196 1.87 19.85 20.07
N ILE A 197 2.21 19.59 18.80
CA ILE A 197 3.28 18.65 18.43
C ILE A 197 4.38 19.42 17.69
N ASN A 198 5.54 19.59 18.33
CA ASN A 198 6.68 20.27 17.74
C ASN A 198 7.67 19.27 17.13
N LEU A 199 7.43 18.90 15.87
CA LEU A 199 8.30 17.98 15.13
C LEU A 199 9.64 18.61 14.68
N LEU A 200 9.76 19.94 14.73
CA LEU A 200 10.89 20.68 14.16
C LEU A 200 12.05 20.91 15.12
N ASN A 201 11.84 20.65 16.41
CA ASN A 201 12.82 20.87 17.48
C ASN A 201 13.34 19.57 18.10
N ARG A 202 13.14 18.43 17.43
CA ARG A 202 13.67 17.15 17.90
C ARG A 202 15.16 17.03 17.55
N ASP A 203 15.91 16.24 18.31
CA ASP A 203 17.36 16.05 18.12
C ASP A 203 17.69 15.16 16.91
N ASP A 204 16.73 14.36 16.45
CA ASP A 204 16.86 13.38 15.36
C ASP A 204 16.47 13.94 13.98
N ILE A 205 16.21 15.24 13.88
CA ILE A 205 15.93 15.91 12.60
C ILE A 205 17.14 15.92 11.68
N PHE A 206 16.89 15.84 10.38
CA PHE A 206 17.93 16.04 9.36
C PHE A 206 17.70 17.33 8.59
N ASN A 207 18.82 17.89 8.10
CA ASN A 207 18.82 19.09 7.26
C ASN A 207 18.85 18.69 5.79
N ILE A 208 17.84 19.13 5.05
CA ILE A 208 17.75 19.00 3.60
C ILE A 208 18.37 20.25 2.97
N GLN A 209 19.38 20.03 2.14
CA GLN A 209 19.97 21.08 1.32
C GLN A 209 19.13 21.24 0.04
N ILE A 210 18.33 22.30 0.00
CA ILE A 210 17.55 22.65 -1.18
C ILE A 210 18.46 23.45 -2.12
N PRO A 211 18.61 23.05 -3.40
CA PRO A 211 19.38 23.82 -4.37
C PRO A 211 18.89 25.27 -4.44
N LYS A 212 19.79 26.24 -4.47
CA LYS A 212 19.42 27.67 -4.57
C LYS A 212 18.58 27.97 -5.81
N SER A 213 18.79 27.24 -6.91
CA SER A 213 17.98 27.34 -8.12
C SER A 213 16.51 26.95 -7.94
N TRP A 214 16.18 26.26 -6.85
CA TRP A 214 14.82 25.80 -6.56
C TRP A 214 14.09 26.71 -5.56
N SER A 215 14.77 27.66 -4.91
CA SER A 215 14.21 28.44 -3.81
C SER A 215 13.02 29.32 -4.19
N SER A 216 12.83 29.62 -5.48
CA SER A 216 11.72 30.44 -5.98
C SER A 216 10.44 29.66 -6.23
N TRP A 217 10.49 28.33 -6.40
CA TRP A 217 9.34 27.52 -6.82
C TRP A 217 9.14 26.23 -6.01
N PHE A 218 10.16 25.73 -5.31
CA PHE A 218 10.08 24.55 -4.47
C PHE A 218 9.99 24.92 -3.00
N PHE A 219 8.87 24.59 -2.36
CA PHE A 219 8.65 24.86 -0.95
C PHE A 219 8.83 23.59 -0.11
N LEU A 220 9.88 23.56 0.70
CA LEU A 220 10.12 22.55 1.73
C LEU A 220 10.93 23.21 2.86
N ARG A 221 10.61 22.93 4.13
CA ARG A 221 11.43 23.42 5.23
C ARG A 221 12.74 22.63 5.27
N SER A 222 13.87 23.30 5.53
CA SER A 222 15.19 22.65 5.56
C SER A 222 15.30 21.60 6.66
N LYS A 223 14.68 21.80 7.82
CA LYS A 223 14.62 20.83 8.91
C LYS A 223 13.43 19.89 8.72
N GLN A 224 13.69 18.59 8.63
CA GLN A 224 12.66 17.55 8.52
C GLN A 224 12.97 16.39 9.47
N LEU A 225 11.95 15.84 10.11
CA LEU A 225 12.06 14.57 10.85
C LEU A 225 12.07 13.38 9.88
N PHE A 226 11.23 13.47 8.84
CA PHE A 226 11.10 12.55 7.72
C PHE A 226 10.51 13.32 6.54
N VAL A 227 10.70 12.81 5.32
CA VAL A 227 10.06 13.35 4.11
C VAL A 227 8.78 12.59 3.77
N CYS A 228 7.84 13.25 3.08
CA CYS A 228 6.62 12.62 2.61
C CYS A 228 6.61 12.50 1.09
N PHE A 229 6.21 11.33 0.59
CA PHE A 229 6.08 11.05 -0.83
C PHE A 229 4.65 10.65 -1.16
N GLN A 230 4.20 11.06 -2.35
CA GLN A 230 2.98 10.55 -2.93
C GLN A 230 3.31 9.47 -3.96
N ASP A 231 2.40 8.54 -4.18
CA ASP A 231 2.52 7.60 -5.29
C ASP A 231 2.53 8.35 -6.65
N PRO A 232 3.65 8.31 -7.40
CA PRO A 232 3.74 8.97 -8.70
C PRO A 232 2.76 8.38 -9.73
N ILE A 233 2.40 7.10 -9.63
CA ILE A 233 1.44 6.46 -10.54
C ILE A 233 0.07 7.11 -10.38
N HIS A 234 -0.36 7.36 -9.15
CA HIS A 234 -1.63 8.06 -8.87
C HIS A 234 -1.61 9.52 -9.30
N ILE A 235 -0.45 10.20 -9.22
CA ILE A 235 -0.31 11.56 -9.74
C ILE A 235 -0.49 11.55 -11.26
N CYS A 236 0.18 10.64 -11.97
CA CYS A 236 0.08 10.51 -13.43
C CYS A 236 -1.36 10.22 -13.88
N THR A 237 -2.05 9.28 -13.23
CA THR A 237 -3.44 8.94 -13.58
C THR A 237 -4.40 10.09 -13.28
N LYS A 238 -4.20 10.85 -12.18
CA LYS A 238 -4.98 12.06 -11.90
C LYS A 238 -4.77 13.14 -12.97
N LEU A 239 -3.53 13.36 -13.41
CA LEU A 239 -3.22 14.32 -14.49
C LEU A 239 -3.86 13.89 -15.82
N ARG A 240 -3.73 12.62 -16.23
CA ARG A 240 -4.41 12.06 -17.40
C ARG A 240 -5.92 12.25 -17.32
N ASN A 241 -6.52 11.89 -16.19
CA ASN A 241 -7.98 12.01 -15.99
C ASN A 241 -8.43 13.47 -16.05
N ARG A 242 -7.59 14.43 -15.64
CA ARG A 242 -7.87 15.86 -15.78
C ARG A 242 -7.74 16.33 -17.23
N LEU A 243 -6.70 15.91 -17.94
CA LEU A 243 -6.50 16.19 -19.38
C LEU A 243 -7.69 15.72 -20.22
N LEU A 244 -8.20 14.53 -19.93
CA LEU A 244 -9.30 13.91 -20.66
C LEU A 244 -10.69 14.30 -20.12
N SER A 245 -10.76 15.13 -19.07
CA SER A 245 -12.01 15.50 -18.43
C SER A 245 -12.86 16.43 -19.31
N LYS A 246 -14.14 16.10 -19.47
CA LYS A 246 -15.12 17.00 -20.08
C LYS A 246 -15.63 18.08 -19.12
N SER A 247 -15.51 17.84 -17.82
CA SER A 247 -16.08 18.70 -16.77
C SER A 247 -15.09 19.67 -16.14
N ALA A 248 -13.78 19.46 -16.32
CA ALA A 248 -12.76 20.29 -15.72
C ALA A 248 -11.61 20.54 -16.68
N ALA A 249 -11.31 21.80 -16.95
CA ALA A 249 -10.17 22.18 -17.78
C ALA A 249 -8.85 22.01 -17.03
N LEU A 250 -7.81 21.64 -17.77
CA LEU A 250 -6.42 21.67 -17.33
C LEU A 250 -5.74 22.91 -17.91
N PHE A 251 -5.04 23.66 -17.07
CA PHE A 251 -4.27 24.82 -17.50
C PHE A 251 -2.82 24.66 -17.06
N ILE A 252 -1.89 25.05 -17.94
CA ILE A 252 -0.49 25.28 -17.59
C ILE A 252 -0.16 26.73 -17.98
N GLY A 253 0.07 27.57 -16.97
CA GLY A 253 0.17 29.02 -17.18
C GLY A 253 -1.15 29.57 -17.76
N SER A 254 -1.06 30.29 -18.87
CA SER A 254 -2.21 30.83 -19.62
C SER A 254 -2.77 29.84 -20.66
N TYR A 255 -2.16 28.67 -20.84
CA TYR A 255 -2.53 27.72 -21.88
C TYR A 255 -3.51 26.67 -21.36
N ARG A 256 -4.61 26.48 -22.07
CA ARG A 256 -5.55 25.39 -21.83
C ARG A 256 -5.08 24.15 -22.58
N ILE A 257 -4.90 23.05 -21.86
CA ILE A 257 -4.56 21.77 -22.47
C ILE A 257 -5.85 21.03 -22.81
N ALA A 258 -5.92 20.49 -24.02
CA ALA A 258 -7.04 19.71 -24.50
C ALA A 258 -6.57 18.36 -25.05
N ALA A 259 -7.42 17.34 -24.94
CA ALA A 259 -7.17 16.05 -25.57
C ALA A 259 -7.30 16.09 -27.11
N LYS A 260 -7.68 17.24 -27.69
CA LYS A 260 -7.93 17.39 -29.12
C LYS A 260 -6.64 17.20 -29.92
N ASP A 261 -5.53 17.75 -29.48
CA ASP A 261 -4.25 17.64 -30.18
C ASP A 261 -3.81 16.16 -30.30
N LEU A 262 -4.11 15.35 -29.27
CA LEU A 262 -3.90 13.89 -29.30
C LEU A 262 -4.88 13.16 -30.21
N GLN A 263 -6.12 13.65 -30.35
CA GLN A 263 -7.10 13.08 -31.27
C GLN A 263 -6.73 13.37 -32.72
N ASP A 264 -6.31 14.59 -33.00
CA ASP A 264 -5.87 15.04 -34.32
C ASP A 264 -4.63 14.25 -34.74
N LEU A 265 -3.67 14.03 -33.82
CA LEU A 265 -2.51 13.15 -34.05
C LEU A 265 -2.91 11.71 -34.41
N ILE A 266 -3.86 11.11 -33.68
CA ILE A 266 -4.33 9.74 -33.93
C ILE A 266 -5.05 9.62 -35.29
N GLN A 267 -5.67 10.70 -35.77
CA GLN A 267 -6.43 10.71 -37.03
C GLN A 267 -5.56 11.09 -38.24
N GLY A 268 -4.55 11.95 -38.04
CA GLY A 268 -3.72 12.50 -39.10
C GLY A 268 -2.44 11.71 -39.39
N GLU A 269 -1.89 11.03 -38.39
CA GLU A 269 -0.59 10.35 -38.50
C GLU A 269 -0.72 8.83 -38.41
N SER A 270 0.31 8.11 -38.88
CA SER A 270 0.32 6.65 -38.82
C SER A 270 0.53 6.14 -37.40
N LYS A 271 -0.29 5.16 -36.99
CA LYS A 271 -0.15 4.46 -35.71
C LYS A 271 1.23 3.86 -35.48
N LEU A 272 1.96 3.50 -36.53
CA LEU A 272 3.32 2.96 -36.40
C LEU A 272 4.29 4.00 -35.83
N ASP A 273 4.02 5.28 -36.03
CA ASP A 273 4.90 6.38 -35.60
C ASP A 273 4.55 6.82 -34.17
N HIS A 274 3.24 6.97 -33.89
CA HIS A 274 2.78 7.50 -32.60
C HIS A 274 2.40 6.41 -31.57
N GLY A 275 1.98 5.21 -31.99
CA GLY A 275 1.67 4.07 -31.11
C GLY A 275 0.37 4.19 -30.27
N LEU A 276 -0.30 5.34 -30.29
CA LEU A 276 -1.59 5.57 -29.62
C LEU A 276 -2.77 4.90 -30.34
N VAL A 277 -3.80 4.56 -29.56
CA VAL A 277 -5.14 4.22 -30.08
C VAL A 277 -6.20 5.09 -29.39
N LEU A 278 -7.37 5.26 -30.02
CA LEU A 278 -8.45 6.08 -29.45
C LEU A 278 -8.85 5.65 -28.02
N SER A 279 -8.74 4.34 -27.70
CA SER A 279 -9.03 3.84 -26.36
C SER A 279 -8.03 4.33 -25.29
N ASP A 280 -6.81 4.75 -25.66
CA ASP A 280 -5.88 5.38 -24.72
C ASP A 280 -6.41 6.73 -24.22
N LEU A 281 -7.30 7.38 -24.98
CA LEU A 281 -7.97 8.63 -24.63
C LEU A 281 -9.34 8.42 -23.95
N TYR A 282 -9.74 7.17 -23.66
CA TYR A 282 -11.01 6.89 -22.98
C TYR A 282 -10.85 6.94 -21.45
N VAL A 283 -11.73 7.73 -20.81
CA VAL A 283 -11.74 7.95 -19.34
C VAL A 283 -12.46 6.86 -18.57
N LYS A 284 -13.05 5.85 -19.26
CA LYS A 284 -13.80 4.77 -18.60
C LYS A 284 -12.92 4.04 -17.58
N ASP A 285 -11.67 3.75 -17.94
CA ASP A 285 -10.67 3.24 -17.02
C ASP A 285 -9.80 4.39 -16.50
N LYS A 286 -10.12 4.84 -15.28
CA LYS A 286 -9.42 5.92 -14.58
C LYS A 286 -8.08 5.47 -13.98
N GLN A 287 -7.82 4.16 -13.89
CA GLN A 287 -6.62 3.58 -13.30
C GLN A 287 -5.62 3.11 -14.37
N ASN A 288 -5.94 3.29 -15.66
CA ASN A 288 -5.06 2.92 -16.76
C ASN A 288 -3.77 3.77 -16.81
N TYR A 289 -2.75 3.30 -16.10
CA TYR A 289 -1.43 3.89 -16.10
C TYR A 289 -0.68 3.68 -17.42
N SER A 290 -0.92 2.56 -18.11
CA SER A 290 -0.30 2.29 -19.42
C SER A 290 -0.59 3.38 -20.43
N SER A 291 -1.85 3.84 -20.52
CA SER A 291 -2.20 4.97 -21.38
C SER A 291 -1.57 6.28 -20.91
N CYS A 292 -1.32 6.48 -19.61
CA CYS A 292 -0.56 7.65 -19.14
C CYS A 292 0.85 7.64 -19.75
N VAL A 293 1.56 6.52 -19.65
CA VAL A 293 2.93 6.35 -20.16
C VAL A 293 3.00 6.57 -21.66
N LYS A 294 2.04 6.03 -22.42
CA LYS A 294 2.01 6.21 -23.89
C LYS A 294 1.78 7.67 -24.29
N ILE A 295 0.78 8.32 -23.69
CA ILE A 295 0.42 9.72 -24.00
C ILE A 295 1.58 10.66 -23.68
N SER A 296 2.33 10.38 -22.61
CA SER A 296 3.51 11.17 -22.21
C SER A 296 4.83 10.65 -22.80
N SER A 297 4.79 9.78 -23.82
CA SER A 297 6.02 9.24 -24.39
C SER A 297 6.75 10.29 -25.23
N LEU A 298 8.07 10.18 -25.30
CA LEU A 298 8.90 11.13 -26.04
C LEU A 298 8.54 11.20 -27.53
N ASN A 299 8.15 10.08 -28.13
CA ASN A 299 7.71 10.04 -29.52
C ASN A 299 6.47 10.92 -29.74
N ILE A 300 5.49 10.86 -28.84
CA ILE A 300 4.29 11.71 -28.91
C ILE A 300 4.65 13.18 -28.75
N LEU A 301 5.50 13.52 -27.79
CA LEU A 301 5.94 14.90 -27.59
C LEU A 301 6.62 15.46 -28.85
N ASN A 302 7.55 14.70 -29.44
CA ASN A 302 8.26 15.10 -30.65
C ASN A 302 7.34 15.25 -31.88
N MET A 303 6.24 14.50 -31.95
CA MET A 303 5.26 14.63 -33.04
C MET A 303 4.33 15.82 -32.82
N LEU A 304 3.94 16.08 -31.57
CA LEU A 304 3.15 17.27 -31.23
C LEU A 304 3.94 18.57 -31.41
N GLU A 305 5.26 18.56 -31.29
CA GLU A 305 6.11 19.73 -31.58
C GLU A 305 6.23 20.04 -33.08
N LYS A 306 5.98 19.06 -33.95
CA LYS A 306 6.10 19.21 -35.41
C LYS A 306 4.80 19.69 -36.07
N ASN A 307 3.67 19.50 -35.39
CA ASN A 307 2.33 19.92 -35.82
C ASN A 307 1.97 21.30 -35.27
#